data_AF-A0A199VSK1-F1
#
_entry.id   AF-A0A199VSK1-F1
#
_cell.length_a   1.000
_cell.length_b   1.000
_cell.length_c   1.000
_cell.angle_alpha   90.00
_cell.angle_beta   90.00
_cell.angle_gamma   90.00
#
_symmetry.space_group_name_H-M   'P 1'
#
loop_
_entity.id
_entity.type
_entity.pdbx_description
1 polymer ?
#
loop_
_entity_poly.entity_id
_entity_poly.type
_entity_poly.pdbx_seq_one_letter_code
_entity_poly.pdbx_strand_id
1 'polypeptide(L)'
;AKEATELALKDGKQLLEIEFPTAGLESVPGDGEGGIEMTECMLLIRGFCDRFVAPEKATRTRIFFPEANEVDFARQSAFGGSSLKLDYLTKPSLFEDFGFVTKIRMADRVKPEDEIFLVAYPYFNVNEMLVVEELYKEAVANTNRKLIIFNGELDRIRNYPPFFYPKLGALSKTFLPKLETVYYVHNFKGRNGGTLFRSYPGPWKVMRKARRGGRYVCLHQQEEMPSLKEVALKILPSA
;
A
#
# COMPACT_ATOMS: atom_id res chain seq x y z
N ALA A 1 -3.35 1.84 11.81
CA ALA A 1 -2.83 0.76 10.94
C ALA A 1 -2.88 -0.60 11.64
N LYS A 2 -1.95 -0.93 12.56
CA LYS A 2 -1.83 -2.26 13.22
C LYS A 2 -3.17 -2.84 13.72
N GLU A 3 -3.90 -2.12 14.56
CA GLU A 3 -5.18 -2.58 15.10
C GLU A 3 -6.23 -2.84 14.01
N ALA A 4 -6.33 -1.93 13.03
CA ALA A 4 -7.26 -2.06 11.92
C ALA A 4 -6.93 -3.29 11.03
N THR A 5 -5.63 -3.54 10.80
CA THR A 5 -5.16 -4.75 10.12
C THR A 5 -5.52 -6.01 10.90
N GLU A 6 -5.29 -6.04 12.21
CA GLU A 6 -5.62 -7.19 13.06
C GLU A 6 -7.13 -7.50 13.05
N LEU A 7 -7.98 -6.47 13.11
CA LEU A 7 -9.42 -6.61 13.03
C LEU A 7 -9.85 -7.16 11.66
N ALA A 8 -9.36 -6.59 10.56
CA ALA A 8 -9.67 -7.07 9.22
C ALA A 8 -9.24 -8.54 9.00
N LEU A 9 -8.07 -8.93 9.51
CA LEU A 9 -7.60 -10.32 9.43
C LEU A 9 -8.47 -11.27 10.26
N LYS A 10 -8.95 -10.85 11.45
CA LYS A 10 -9.90 -11.62 12.27
C LYS A 10 -11.22 -11.82 11.54
N ASP A 11 -11.65 -10.81 10.79
CA ASP A 11 -12.86 -10.86 9.95
C ASP A 11 -12.64 -11.60 8.61
N GLY A 12 -11.52 -12.30 8.46
CA GLY A 12 -11.23 -13.17 7.33
C GLY A 12 -10.74 -12.45 6.07
N LYS A 13 -10.50 -11.14 6.11
CA LYS A 13 -9.93 -10.39 4.99
C LYS A 13 -8.49 -10.86 4.74
N GLN A 14 -8.16 -11.23 3.51
CA GLN A 14 -6.83 -11.75 3.18
C GLN A 14 -5.95 -10.76 2.44
N LEU A 15 -6.57 -9.82 1.73
CA LEU A 15 -5.92 -8.87 0.83
C LEU A 15 -6.21 -7.46 1.35
N LEU A 16 -5.19 -6.80 1.88
CA LEU A 16 -5.33 -5.55 2.60
C LEU A 16 -4.49 -4.46 1.93
N GLU A 17 -4.95 -3.21 2.04
CA GLU A 17 -4.14 -2.04 1.70
C GLU A 17 -4.08 -1.05 2.87
N ILE A 18 -2.91 -0.44 3.00
CA ILE A 18 -2.62 0.65 3.93
C ILE A 18 -2.05 1.79 3.11
N GLU A 19 -2.62 2.99 3.20
CA GLU A 19 -2.13 4.16 2.47
C GLU A 19 -2.18 5.41 3.34
N PHE A 20 -1.07 6.13 3.45
CA PHE A 20 -1.00 7.38 4.20
C PHE A 20 0.23 8.21 3.78
N PRO A 21 0.24 9.53 4.03
CA PRO A 21 1.36 10.38 3.65
C PRO A 21 2.62 9.99 4.45
N THR A 22 3.71 9.71 3.72
CA THR A 22 5.00 9.27 4.29
C THR A 22 5.77 10.41 4.94
N ALA A 23 5.77 11.59 4.32
CA ALA A 23 6.39 12.82 4.82
C ALA A 23 5.67 13.44 6.07
N GLY A 24 4.74 12.70 6.68
CA GLY A 24 4.02 13.08 7.90
C GLY A 24 2.50 13.24 7.70
N LEU A 25 1.71 13.00 8.74
CA LEU A 25 0.23 12.93 8.63
C LEU A 25 -0.46 14.23 8.18
N GLU A 26 0.25 15.35 8.16
CA GLU A 26 -0.25 16.65 7.67
C GLU A 26 0.23 16.98 6.25
N SER A 27 1.16 16.19 5.69
CA SER A 27 1.64 16.37 4.32
C SER A 27 0.60 15.91 3.32
N VAL A 28 0.66 16.44 2.10
CA VAL A 28 -0.19 15.97 1.01
C VAL A 28 0.65 15.24 -0.04
N PRO A 29 0.02 14.46 -0.93
CA PRO A 29 0.76 13.79 -2.01
C PRO A 29 1.61 14.79 -2.81
N GLY A 30 2.90 14.48 -2.96
CA GLY A 30 3.88 15.31 -3.66
C GLY A 30 4.60 16.36 -2.80
N ASP A 31 4.37 16.39 -1.48
CA ASP A 31 5.14 17.23 -0.55
C ASP A 31 6.52 16.68 -0.22
N GLY A 32 6.73 15.36 -0.35
CA GLY A 32 8.04 14.74 -0.17
C GLY A 32 8.81 14.64 -1.48
N GLU A 33 10.13 14.54 -1.37
CA GLU A 33 10.99 14.16 -2.48
C GLU A 33 11.01 12.62 -2.59
N GLY A 34 10.80 12.06 -3.78
CA GLY A 34 10.55 10.62 -3.95
C GLY A 34 11.60 9.70 -3.30
N GLY A 35 12.89 10.07 -3.30
CA GLY A 35 13.95 9.30 -2.63
C GLY A 35 13.84 9.29 -1.09
N ILE A 36 13.39 10.40 -0.51
CA ILE A 36 13.16 10.54 0.93
C ILE A 36 11.88 9.78 1.31
N GLU A 37 10.81 9.91 0.52
CA GLU A 37 9.53 9.23 0.76
C GLU A 37 9.68 7.70 0.78
N MET A 38 10.50 7.12 -0.11
CA MET A 38 10.80 5.68 -0.11
C MET A 38 11.51 5.26 1.19
N THR A 39 12.55 5.99 1.60
CA THR A 39 13.32 5.68 2.82
C THR A 39 12.45 5.82 4.08
N GLU A 40 11.63 6.85 4.15
CA GLU A 40 10.65 7.04 5.23
C GLU A 40 9.61 5.91 5.24
N CYS A 41 9.12 5.50 4.07
CA CYS A 41 8.20 4.38 3.94
C CYS A 41 8.82 3.08 4.45
N MET A 42 10.10 2.80 4.17
CA MET A 42 10.81 1.64 4.72
C MET A 42 10.81 1.63 6.25
N LEU A 43 11.09 2.78 6.89
CA LEU A 43 11.08 2.91 8.35
C LEU A 43 9.66 2.72 8.93
N LEU A 44 8.65 3.25 8.25
CA LEU A 44 7.25 3.09 8.63
C LEU A 44 6.78 1.64 8.52
N ILE A 45 7.15 0.94 7.43
CA ILE A 45 6.89 -0.48 7.25
C ILE A 45 7.58 -1.28 8.36
N ARG A 46 8.85 -0.96 8.66
CA ARG A 46 9.57 -1.61 9.76
C ARG A 46 8.83 -1.45 11.09
N GLY A 47 8.49 -0.21 11.45
CA GLY A 47 7.77 0.08 12.68
C GLY A 47 6.36 -0.52 12.75
N PHE A 48 5.69 -0.67 11.60
CA PHE A 48 4.45 -1.42 11.48
C PHE A 48 4.69 -2.91 11.77
N CYS A 49 5.65 -3.54 11.09
CA CYS A 49 5.99 -4.95 11.26
C CYS A 49 6.38 -5.28 12.71
N ASP A 50 7.18 -4.44 13.38
CA ASP A 50 7.59 -4.66 14.77
C ASP A 50 6.42 -4.71 15.75
N ARG A 51 5.30 -4.05 15.42
CA ARG A 51 4.10 -4.02 16.25
C ARG A 51 3.06 -5.05 15.84
N PHE A 52 3.01 -5.38 14.56
CA PHE A 52 1.97 -6.20 13.96
C PHE A 52 2.37 -7.68 13.84
N VAL A 53 3.64 -7.96 13.51
CA VAL A 53 4.14 -9.32 13.32
C VAL A 53 4.63 -9.85 14.65
N ALA A 54 3.99 -10.92 15.14
CA ALA A 54 4.46 -11.61 16.33
C ALA A 54 5.89 -12.14 16.11
N PRO A 55 6.79 -12.12 17.12
CA PRO A 55 8.19 -12.52 16.96
C PRO A 55 8.38 -13.90 16.31
N GLU A 56 7.54 -14.88 16.67
CA GLU A 56 7.55 -16.24 16.14
C GLU A 56 7.14 -16.32 14.65
N LYS A 57 6.48 -15.29 14.13
CA LYS A 57 6.07 -15.17 12.73
C LYS A 57 7.01 -14.30 11.89
N ALA A 58 8.01 -13.68 12.50
CA ALA A 58 8.94 -12.80 11.78
C ALA A 58 9.64 -13.54 10.63
N THR A 59 10.12 -14.76 10.87
CA THR A 59 10.78 -15.58 9.84
C THR A 59 9.82 -16.13 8.78
N ARG A 60 8.51 -16.05 9.02
CA ARG A 60 7.41 -16.44 8.11
C ARG A 60 6.76 -15.23 7.44
N THR A 61 7.30 -14.04 7.64
CA THR A 61 6.83 -12.81 7.02
C THR A 61 7.85 -12.34 6.00
N ARG A 62 7.40 -12.17 4.75
CA ARG A 62 8.24 -11.73 3.63
C ARG A 62 7.79 -10.37 3.13
N ILE A 63 8.74 -9.45 3.04
CA ILE A 63 8.56 -8.11 2.50
C ILE A 63 9.13 -8.10 1.10
N PHE A 64 8.30 -7.71 0.13
CA PHE A 64 8.69 -7.48 -1.24
C PHE A 64 8.88 -5.99 -1.47
N PHE A 65 10.10 -5.59 -1.78
CA PHE A 65 10.42 -4.26 -2.29
C PHE A 65 10.24 -4.20 -3.81
N PRO A 66 10.17 -3.01 -4.42
CA PRO A 66 10.11 -2.91 -5.87
C PRO A 66 11.30 -3.62 -6.54
N GLU A 67 12.52 -3.24 -6.18
CA GLU A 67 13.75 -3.72 -6.84
C GLU A 67 14.80 -4.34 -5.90
N ALA A 68 15.78 -5.04 -6.48
CA ALA A 68 16.83 -5.74 -5.73
C ALA A 68 17.80 -4.80 -4.96
N ASN A 69 18.16 -3.67 -5.57
CA ASN A 69 18.96 -2.61 -4.93
C ASN A 69 18.28 -2.06 -3.66
N GLU A 70 16.95 -1.93 -3.66
CA GLU A 70 16.18 -1.50 -2.50
C GLU A 70 16.19 -2.54 -1.38
N VAL A 71 16.19 -3.83 -1.72
CA VAL A 71 16.38 -4.90 -0.73
C VAL A 71 17.75 -4.78 -0.06
N ASP A 72 18.80 -4.57 -0.84
CA ASP A 72 20.15 -4.43 -0.30
C ASP A 72 20.29 -3.19 0.59
N PHE A 73 19.72 -2.07 0.16
CA PHE A 73 19.63 -0.85 0.96
C PHE A 73 18.83 -1.07 2.25
N ALA A 74 17.65 -1.72 2.17
CA ALA A 74 16.80 -2.01 3.32
C ALA A 74 17.53 -2.89 4.36
N ARG A 75 18.28 -3.92 3.91
CA ARG A 75 19.08 -4.79 4.79
C ARG A 75 20.17 -4.02 5.53
N GLN A 76 20.77 -3.03 4.89
CA GLN A 76 21.85 -2.22 5.47
C GLN A 76 21.31 -1.07 6.35
N SER A 77 20.04 -0.72 6.22
CA SER A 77 19.39 0.40 6.91
C SER A 77 18.26 -0.07 7.84
N ALA A 78 17.00 0.17 7.46
CA ALA A 78 15.81 -0.01 8.30
C ALA A 78 15.57 -1.46 8.78
N PHE A 79 16.12 -2.45 8.08
CA PHE A 79 15.93 -3.87 8.37
C PHE A 79 17.21 -4.59 8.83
N GLY A 80 18.26 -3.85 9.18
CA GLY A 80 19.46 -4.43 9.80
C GLY A 80 19.11 -5.24 11.05
N GLY A 81 19.61 -6.48 11.14
CA GLY A 81 19.34 -7.38 12.26
C GLY A 81 17.90 -7.96 12.30
N SER A 82 17.07 -7.70 11.29
CA SER A 82 15.73 -8.24 11.20
C SER A 82 15.69 -9.75 10.95
N SER A 83 14.73 -10.45 11.56
CA SER A 83 14.37 -11.82 11.17
C SER A 83 13.37 -11.88 10.00
N LEU A 84 12.77 -10.75 9.63
CA LEU A 84 11.87 -10.62 8.47
C LEU A 84 12.61 -11.00 7.18
N LYS A 85 11.93 -11.70 6.29
CA LYS A 85 12.49 -12.05 4.97
C LYS A 85 12.30 -10.88 4.03
N LEU A 86 13.36 -10.47 3.34
CA LEU A 86 13.29 -9.39 2.35
C LEU A 86 13.59 -9.96 0.97
N ASP A 87 12.75 -9.61 0.02
CA ASP A 87 12.79 -10.01 -1.39
C ASP A 87 12.26 -8.85 -2.24
N TYR A 88 12.16 -9.02 -3.56
CA TYR A 88 11.76 -7.94 -4.47
C TYR A 88 10.82 -8.42 -5.59
N LEU A 89 10.05 -7.49 -6.16
CA LEU A 89 9.07 -7.74 -7.22
C LEU A 89 9.74 -7.84 -8.60
N THR A 90 10.58 -6.86 -8.96
CA THR A 90 11.18 -6.74 -10.28
C THR A 90 12.71 -6.76 -10.18
N LYS A 91 13.37 -7.46 -11.10
CA LYS A 91 14.81 -7.30 -11.28
C LYS A 91 14.99 -6.06 -12.17
N PRO A 92 15.86 -5.09 -11.83
CA PRO A 92 16.36 -4.17 -12.84
C PRO A 92 17.18 -5.01 -13.82
N SER A 93 16.58 -5.34 -14.93
CA SER A 93 17.16 -6.13 -16.00
C SER A 93 18.00 -5.20 -16.85
N LEU A 94 19.26 -5.01 -16.45
CA LEU A 94 20.32 -4.55 -17.35
C LEU A 94 20.45 -5.42 -18.62
N PHE A 95 19.79 -6.58 -18.67
CA PHE A 95 19.70 -7.50 -19.82
C PHE A 95 18.34 -7.49 -20.55
N GLU A 96 17.33 -6.74 -20.09
CA GLU A 96 16.06 -6.62 -20.84
C GLU A 96 16.27 -5.88 -22.17
N ASP A 97 17.27 -5.00 -22.23
CA ASP A 97 17.73 -4.36 -23.47
C ASP A 97 18.42 -5.34 -24.45
N PHE A 98 18.70 -6.58 -24.03
CA PHE A 98 19.44 -7.58 -24.83
C PHE A 98 18.67 -8.90 -25.10
N GLY A 99 17.38 -8.98 -24.81
CA GLY A 99 16.51 -10.05 -25.33
C GLY A 99 16.65 -11.45 -24.69
N PHE A 100 17.37 -11.59 -23.57
CA PHE A 100 17.44 -12.84 -22.80
C PHE A 100 16.56 -12.76 -21.54
N VAL A 101 15.31 -13.19 -21.65
CA VAL A 101 14.33 -13.11 -20.55
C VAL A 101 14.37 -14.39 -19.71
N THR A 102 14.97 -14.34 -18.52
CA THR A 102 14.62 -15.28 -17.44
C THR A 102 13.56 -14.61 -16.56
N LYS A 103 12.28 -14.78 -16.94
CA LYS A 103 11.15 -14.34 -16.12
C LYS A 103 11.10 -15.21 -14.87
N ILE A 104 11.64 -14.71 -13.74
CA ILE A 104 11.50 -15.37 -12.44
C ILE A 104 10.04 -15.22 -11.99
N ARG A 105 9.35 -16.34 -11.73
CA ARG A 105 7.95 -16.32 -11.27
C ARG A 105 7.87 -16.00 -9.79
N MET A 106 6.79 -15.39 -9.34
CA MET A 106 6.60 -15.12 -7.91
C MET A 106 6.50 -16.40 -7.08
N ALA A 107 5.91 -17.46 -7.64
CA ALA A 107 5.93 -18.80 -7.05
C ALA A 107 7.34 -19.30 -6.68
N ASP A 108 8.39 -18.92 -7.43
CA ASP A 108 9.76 -19.37 -7.18
C ASP A 108 10.43 -18.59 -6.03
N ARG A 109 9.89 -17.42 -5.66
CA ARG A 109 10.40 -16.54 -4.59
C ARG A 109 9.73 -16.78 -3.25
N VAL A 110 8.50 -17.26 -3.26
CA VAL A 110 7.75 -17.58 -2.04
C VAL A 110 8.15 -18.96 -1.52
N LYS A 111 8.14 -19.12 -0.20
CA LYS A 111 8.42 -20.40 0.46
C LYS A 111 7.17 -21.00 1.08
N PRO A 112 7.06 -22.33 1.21
CA PRO A 112 5.92 -23.00 1.85
C PRO A 112 5.57 -22.43 3.23
N GLU A 113 6.59 -22.11 4.04
CA GLU A 113 6.47 -21.57 5.39
C GLU A 113 6.05 -20.10 5.49
N ASP A 114 6.03 -19.36 4.38
CA ASP A 114 5.59 -17.97 4.41
C ASP A 114 4.09 -17.89 4.77
N GLU A 115 3.72 -17.00 5.69
CA GLU A 115 2.34 -16.76 6.15
C GLU A 115 1.82 -15.38 5.74
N ILE A 116 2.72 -14.38 5.73
CA ILE A 116 2.36 -12.98 5.47
C ILE A 116 3.31 -12.42 4.41
N PHE A 117 2.72 -11.85 3.37
CA PHE A 117 3.40 -11.07 2.36
C PHE A 117 3.06 -9.59 2.55
N LEU A 118 4.08 -8.75 2.66
CA LEU A 118 3.93 -7.30 2.64
C LEU A 118 4.62 -6.75 1.40
N VAL A 119 3.92 -5.99 0.58
CA VAL A 119 4.48 -5.33 -0.59
C VAL A 119 4.71 -3.87 -0.25
N ALA A 120 5.98 -3.47 -0.31
CA ALA A 120 6.43 -2.13 0.01
C ALA A 120 6.26 -1.23 -1.22
N TYR A 121 5.38 -0.26 -1.08
CA TYR A 121 5.20 0.91 -1.96
C TYR A 121 5.43 0.65 -3.46
N PRO A 122 4.59 -0.15 -4.13
CA PRO A 122 4.67 -0.33 -5.58
C PRO A 122 4.18 0.93 -6.33
N TYR A 123 4.84 2.08 -6.10
CA TYR A 123 4.41 3.44 -6.41
C TYR A 123 4.10 3.62 -7.90
N PHE A 124 2.82 3.44 -8.25
CA PHE A 124 2.32 3.62 -9.62
C PHE A 124 3.15 2.92 -10.72
N ASN A 125 3.91 1.87 -10.39
CA ASN A 125 4.58 1.06 -11.40
C ASN A 125 3.65 -0.08 -11.79
N VAL A 126 3.15 0.01 -13.03
CA VAL A 126 2.22 -0.98 -13.56
C VAL A 126 2.80 -2.39 -13.56
N ASN A 127 4.09 -2.52 -13.88
CA ASN A 127 4.73 -3.81 -13.95
C ASN A 127 4.81 -4.44 -12.56
N GLU A 128 5.15 -3.66 -11.54
CA GLU A 128 5.14 -4.11 -10.14
C GLU A 128 3.73 -4.55 -9.72
N MET A 129 2.70 -3.76 -10.05
CA MET A 129 1.32 -4.12 -9.69
C MET A 129 0.79 -5.37 -10.41
N LEU A 130 1.26 -5.64 -11.63
CA LEU A 130 1.01 -6.91 -12.32
C LEU A 130 1.69 -8.08 -11.61
N VAL A 131 2.92 -7.88 -11.11
CA VAL A 131 3.63 -8.89 -10.31
C VAL A 131 2.95 -9.11 -8.95
N VAL A 132 2.40 -8.06 -8.34
CA VAL A 132 1.60 -8.19 -7.10
C VAL A 132 0.32 -8.99 -7.35
N GLU A 133 -0.36 -8.79 -8.48
CA GLU A 133 -1.51 -9.62 -8.86
C GLU A 133 -1.09 -11.09 -9.12
N GLU A 134 0.07 -11.32 -9.76
CA GLU A 134 0.67 -12.65 -9.96
C GLU A 134 0.93 -13.33 -8.59
N LEU A 135 1.59 -12.63 -7.66
CA LEU A 135 1.84 -13.09 -6.29
C LEU A 135 0.52 -13.48 -5.58
N TYR A 136 -0.51 -12.64 -5.70
CA TYR A 136 -1.82 -12.94 -5.11
C TYR A 136 -2.42 -14.23 -5.68
N LYS A 137 -2.44 -14.36 -7.01
CA LYS A 137 -3.03 -15.52 -7.70
C LYS A 137 -2.30 -16.82 -7.36
N GLU A 138 -0.97 -16.78 -7.33
CA GLU A 138 -0.14 -17.98 -7.17
C GLU A 138 0.06 -18.38 -5.71
N ALA A 139 0.18 -17.41 -4.79
CA ALA A 139 0.61 -17.69 -3.42
C ALA A 139 -0.47 -17.41 -2.36
N VAL A 140 -1.56 -16.69 -2.68
CA VAL A 140 -2.50 -16.16 -1.66
C VAL A 140 -3.92 -16.68 -1.84
N ALA A 141 -4.51 -16.48 -3.01
CA ALA A 141 -5.96 -16.58 -3.26
C ALA A 141 -6.64 -17.89 -2.80
N ASN A 142 -5.91 -19.01 -2.81
CA ASN A 142 -6.41 -20.34 -2.44
C ASN A 142 -5.71 -20.90 -1.19
N THR A 143 -5.20 -20.02 -0.33
CA THR A 143 -4.42 -20.38 0.86
C THR A 143 -4.91 -19.60 2.09
N ASN A 144 -4.27 -19.83 3.24
CA ASN A 144 -4.48 -19.02 4.43
C ASN A 144 -3.54 -17.81 4.53
N ARG A 145 -2.62 -17.64 3.57
CA ARG A 145 -1.63 -16.56 3.57
C ARG A 145 -2.30 -15.20 3.38
N LYS A 146 -1.64 -14.15 3.85
CA LYS A 146 -2.14 -12.76 3.79
C LYS A 146 -1.25 -11.91 2.90
N LEU A 147 -1.85 -10.95 2.20
CA LEU A 147 -1.14 -9.97 1.39
C LEU A 147 -1.53 -8.56 1.83
N ILE A 148 -0.53 -7.76 2.18
CA ILE A 148 -0.69 -6.36 2.60
C ILE A 148 0.09 -5.49 1.61
N ILE A 149 -0.59 -4.56 0.95
CA ILE A 149 0.05 -3.52 0.12
C ILE A 149 0.18 -2.26 0.98
N PHE A 150 1.40 -1.72 1.07
CA PHE A 150 1.70 -0.58 1.91
C PHE A 150 2.13 0.61 1.05
N ASN A 151 1.37 1.72 1.08
CA ASN A 151 1.61 2.94 0.30
C ASN A 151 1.80 2.69 -1.20
N GLY A 152 0.85 2.01 -1.85
CA GLY A 152 0.95 1.66 -3.28
C GLY A 152 0.50 2.74 -4.26
N GLU A 153 0.02 3.90 -3.79
CA GLU A 153 -0.61 4.94 -4.62
C GLU A 153 -1.75 4.39 -5.49
N LEU A 154 -2.56 3.49 -4.90
CA LEU A 154 -3.51 2.69 -5.68
C LEU A 154 -4.64 3.53 -6.27
N ASP A 155 -4.92 4.71 -5.70
CA ASP A 155 -5.90 5.64 -6.27
C ASP A 155 -5.49 6.17 -7.64
N ARG A 156 -4.19 6.32 -7.89
CA ARG A 156 -3.71 6.74 -9.21
C ARG A 156 -4.00 5.67 -10.26
N ILE A 157 -3.96 4.40 -9.87
CA ILE A 157 -4.31 3.25 -10.73
C ILE A 157 -5.81 3.16 -10.92
N ARG A 158 -6.60 3.26 -9.84
CA ARG A 158 -8.08 3.23 -9.88
C ARG A 158 -8.67 4.28 -10.82
N ASN A 159 -8.02 5.44 -10.91
CA ASN A 159 -8.46 6.57 -11.73
C ASN A 159 -7.75 6.64 -13.10
N TYR A 160 -6.87 5.68 -13.43
CA TYR A 160 -6.12 5.73 -14.68
C TYR A 160 -7.03 5.42 -15.88
N PRO A 161 -7.03 6.24 -16.96
CA PRO A 161 -7.88 5.99 -18.10
C PRO A 161 -7.48 4.67 -18.80
N PRO A 162 -8.39 3.67 -18.87
CA PRO A 162 -8.05 2.32 -19.32
C PRO A 162 -7.61 2.26 -20.80
N PHE A 163 -7.99 3.27 -21.60
CA PHE A 163 -7.59 3.38 -23.00
C PHE A 163 -6.07 3.47 -23.19
N PHE A 164 -5.37 4.18 -22.30
CA PHE A 164 -3.92 4.37 -22.41
C PHE A 164 -3.14 3.15 -21.91
N TYR A 165 -3.73 2.31 -21.05
CA TYR A 165 -3.07 1.12 -20.54
C TYR A 165 -4.10 0.03 -20.17
N PRO A 166 -4.50 -0.81 -21.13
CA PRO A 166 -5.56 -1.81 -20.93
C PRO A 166 -5.33 -2.77 -19.77
N LYS A 167 -4.06 -3.14 -19.50
CA LYS A 167 -3.71 -4.02 -18.37
C LYS A 167 -4.01 -3.36 -17.00
N LEU A 168 -3.85 -2.03 -16.86
CA LEU A 168 -4.25 -1.30 -15.65
C LEU A 168 -5.77 -1.23 -15.53
N GLY A 169 -6.44 -1.03 -16.66
CA GLY A 169 -7.89 -1.09 -16.74
C GLY A 169 -8.44 -2.44 -16.28
N ALA A 170 -7.73 -3.54 -16.59
CA ALA A 170 -8.06 -4.87 -16.09
C ALA A 170 -7.82 -4.98 -14.57
N LEU A 171 -6.63 -4.60 -14.07
CA LEU A 171 -6.31 -4.62 -12.63
C LEU A 171 -7.35 -3.88 -11.77
N SER A 172 -7.77 -2.70 -12.23
CA SER A 172 -8.78 -1.87 -11.54
C SER A 172 -10.15 -2.54 -11.43
N LYS A 173 -10.44 -3.52 -12.29
CA LYS A 173 -11.70 -4.28 -12.30
C LYS A 173 -11.58 -5.65 -11.62
N THR A 174 -10.41 -6.29 -11.67
CA THR A 174 -10.26 -7.71 -11.27
C THR A 174 -9.49 -7.92 -9.98
N PHE A 175 -8.57 -7.02 -9.64
CA PHE A 175 -7.66 -7.17 -8.51
C PHE A 175 -7.92 -6.10 -7.44
N LEU A 176 -7.91 -4.82 -7.81
CA LEU A 176 -8.05 -3.74 -6.85
C LEU A 176 -9.36 -3.76 -6.04
N PRO A 177 -10.53 -4.15 -6.61
CA PRO A 177 -11.76 -4.25 -5.83
C PRO A 177 -11.75 -5.35 -4.76
N LYS A 178 -10.76 -6.25 -4.76
CA LYS A 178 -10.60 -7.30 -3.74
C LYS A 178 -9.81 -6.83 -2.51
N LEU A 179 -9.12 -5.69 -2.61
CA LEU A 179 -8.37 -5.10 -1.49
C LEU A 179 -9.35 -4.50 -0.49
N GLU A 180 -9.17 -4.84 0.79
CA GLU A 180 -9.81 -4.11 1.88
C GLU A 180 -8.89 -2.98 2.34
N THR A 181 -9.35 -1.74 2.21
CA THR A 181 -8.65 -0.58 2.76
C THR A 181 -8.75 -0.54 4.27
N VAL A 182 -7.71 -1.01 4.96
CA VAL A 182 -7.75 -1.12 6.42
C VAL A 182 -7.33 0.16 7.14
N TYR A 183 -6.46 0.95 6.53
CA TYR A 183 -6.04 2.23 7.08
C TYR A 183 -5.68 3.18 5.95
N TYR A 184 -6.33 4.35 5.92
CA TYR A 184 -6.21 5.30 4.83
C TYR A 184 -6.18 6.73 5.34
N VAL A 185 -5.24 7.53 4.82
CA VAL A 185 -5.18 8.98 5.03
C VAL A 185 -4.83 9.63 3.69
N HIS A 186 -5.68 10.55 3.23
CA HIS A 186 -5.37 11.40 2.08
C HIS A 186 -5.75 12.84 2.39
N ASN A 187 -4.75 13.73 2.32
CA ASN A 187 -4.93 15.14 2.62
C ASN A 187 -5.15 15.96 1.34
N PHE A 188 -6.13 16.87 1.40
CA PHE A 188 -6.47 17.80 0.34
C PHE A 188 -6.02 19.20 0.73
N LYS A 189 -5.28 19.88 -0.17
CA LYS A 189 -4.88 21.29 0.00
C LYS A 189 -5.98 22.26 -0.46
N GLY A 190 -5.77 23.53 -0.14
CA GLY A 190 -6.56 24.66 -0.63
C GLY A 190 -7.49 25.26 0.41
N ARG A 191 -8.27 26.26 -0.01
CA ARG A 191 -9.17 27.02 0.87
C ARG A 191 -10.13 26.13 1.68
N ASN A 192 -10.59 25.05 1.05
CA ASN A 192 -11.53 24.07 1.62
C ASN A 192 -10.85 22.74 1.95
N GLY A 193 -9.54 22.75 2.23
CA GLY A 193 -8.76 21.54 2.53
C GLY A 193 -9.36 20.68 3.64
N GLY A 194 -8.92 19.43 3.68
CA GLY A 194 -9.40 18.41 4.62
C GLY A 194 -8.70 17.08 4.40
N THR A 195 -9.18 16.03 5.05
CA THR A 195 -8.58 14.70 5.06
C THR A 195 -9.66 13.67 4.79
N LEU A 196 -9.49 12.84 3.75
CA LEU A 196 -10.20 11.58 3.63
C LEU A 196 -9.50 10.54 4.51
N PHE A 197 -10.24 9.92 5.42
CA PHE A 197 -9.70 9.02 6.42
C PHE A 197 -10.54 7.76 6.53
N ARG A 198 -9.88 6.62 6.73
CA ARG A 198 -10.51 5.37 7.18
C ARG A 198 -9.60 4.63 8.15
N SER A 199 -10.21 4.01 9.14
CA SER A 199 -9.60 2.97 9.97
C SER A 199 -10.62 1.87 10.16
N TYR A 200 -10.37 0.69 9.58
CA TYR A 200 -11.26 -0.46 9.65
C TYR A 200 -11.53 -0.87 11.12
N PRO A 201 -12.77 -1.28 11.47
CA PRO A 201 -13.96 -1.46 10.62
C PRO A 201 -14.80 -0.19 10.43
N GLY A 202 -14.28 0.98 10.81
CA GLY A 202 -15.03 2.23 10.70
C GLY A 202 -15.30 2.68 9.26
N PRO A 203 -16.30 3.55 9.07
CA PRO A 203 -16.65 4.09 7.76
C PRO A 203 -15.57 5.05 7.24
N TRP A 204 -15.63 5.36 5.95
CA TRP A 204 -14.90 6.46 5.37
C TRP A 204 -15.41 7.78 5.93
N LYS A 205 -14.49 8.68 6.28
CA LYS A 205 -14.79 9.99 6.84
C LYS A 205 -14.03 11.06 6.09
N VAL A 206 -14.72 12.15 5.76
CA VAL A 206 -14.07 13.39 5.34
C VAL A 206 -14.01 14.31 6.55
N MET A 207 -12.79 14.65 6.97
CA MET A 207 -12.54 15.46 8.16
C MET A 207 -11.90 16.79 7.78
N ARG A 208 -12.12 17.82 8.58
CA ARG A 208 -11.43 19.11 8.46
C ARG A 208 -10.89 19.54 9.80
N LYS A 209 -9.65 20.02 9.80
CA LYS A 209 -9.01 20.59 10.99
C LYS A 209 -9.65 21.95 11.29
N ALA A 210 -10.25 22.08 12.47
CA ALA A 210 -10.82 23.33 12.93
C ALA A 210 -9.72 24.38 13.15
N ARG A 211 -9.96 25.62 12.71
CA ARG A 211 -8.99 26.72 12.81
C ARG A 211 -8.61 27.05 14.26
N ARG A 212 -9.49 26.78 15.23
CA ARG A 212 -9.24 26.98 16.66
C ARG A 212 -9.13 25.63 17.37
N GLY A 213 -8.01 25.41 18.07
CA GLY A 213 -7.82 24.26 18.96
C GLY A 213 -7.38 22.95 18.29
N GLY A 214 -7.08 22.94 16.98
CA GLY A 214 -6.46 21.80 16.28
C GLY A 214 -7.30 20.53 16.19
N ARG A 215 -8.58 20.57 16.61
CA ARG A 215 -9.49 19.42 16.58
C ARG A 215 -9.97 19.14 15.16
N TYR A 216 -10.19 17.87 14.84
CA TYR A 216 -10.82 17.46 13.58
C TYR A 216 -12.33 17.38 13.73
N VAL A 217 -13.05 17.94 12.75
CA VAL A 217 -14.51 17.84 12.62
C VAL A 217 -14.82 16.93 11.46
N CYS A 218 -15.71 15.94 11.66
CA CYS A 218 -16.21 15.08 10.60
C CYS A 218 -17.27 15.83 9.80
N LEU A 219 -17.02 16.03 8.50
CA LEU A 219 -17.91 16.75 7.59
C LEU A 219 -18.85 15.80 6.85
N HIS A 220 -18.39 14.59 6.56
CA HIS A 220 -19.14 13.56 5.84
C HIS A 220 -18.67 12.18 6.24
N GLN A 221 -19.56 11.18 6.19
CA GLN A 221 -19.23 9.78 6.39
C GLN A 221 -20.03 8.87 5.45
N GLN A 222 -19.41 7.79 5.01
CA GLN A 222 -20.04 6.77 4.16
C GLN A 222 -19.31 5.42 4.26
N GLU A 223 -20.00 4.33 3.92
CA GLU A 223 -19.43 2.97 4.00
C GLU A 223 -18.50 2.64 2.83
N GLU A 224 -18.83 3.11 1.62
CA GLU A 224 -18.03 2.89 0.43
C GLU A 224 -16.98 3.99 0.25
N MET A 225 -15.83 3.66 -0.35
CA MET A 225 -14.77 4.64 -0.59
C MET A 225 -15.23 5.72 -1.58
N PRO A 226 -15.27 7.02 -1.19
CA PRO A 226 -15.53 8.08 -2.15
C PRO A 226 -14.33 8.27 -3.08
N SER A 227 -14.60 8.68 -4.33
CA SER A 227 -13.50 9.07 -5.22
C SER A 227 -12.82 10.36 -4.73
N LEU A 228 -11.51 10.50 -4.97
CA LEU A 228 -10.80 11.75 -4.64
C LEU A 228 -11.44 12.97 -5.30
N LYS A 229 -11.96 12.82 -6.52
CA LYS A 229 -12.68 13.86 -7.25
C LYS A 229 -13.99 14.27 -6.56
N GLU A 230 -14.75 13.30 -6.06
CA GLU A 230 -15.97 13.56 -5.29
C GLU A 230 -15.68 14.33 -3.99
N VAL A 231 -14.66 13.90 -3.24
CA VAL A 231 -14.26 14.59 -2.02
C VAL A 231 -13.84 16.03 -2.31
N ALA A 232 -12.96 16.23 -3.29
CA ALA A 232 -12.41 17.54 -3.62
C ALA A 232 -13.44 18.52 -4.21
N LEU A 233 -14.37 18.04 -5.06
CA LEU A 233 -15.27 18.91 -5.83
C LEU A 233 -16.68 19.02 -5.25
N LYS A 234 -17.12 18.07 -4.43
CA LYS A 234 -18.49 18.06 -3.89
C LYS A 234 -18.50 18.15 -2.38
N ILE A 235 -17.80 17.26 -1.68
CA ILE A 235 -17.93 17.16 -0.21
C ILE A 235 -17.24 18.34 0.47
N LEU A 236 -15.95 18.55 0.23
CA LEU A 236 -15.19 19.60 0.88
C LEU A 236 -15.71 21.02 0.58
N PRO A 237 -16.11 21.37 -0.65
CA PRO A 237 -16.64 22.71 -0.93
C PRO A 237 -18.03 23.00 -0.34
N SER A 238 -18.82 21.96 -0.07
CA SER A 238 -20.20 22.10 0.44
C SER A 238 -20.29 22.19 1.96
N ALA A 239 -19.15 22.09 2.65
CA ALA A 239 -19.05 21.96 4.11
C ALA A 239 -18.40 23.17 4.78
#